data_AF-A0A7C3Z2Y3-F1
#
_entry.id   AF-A0A7C3Z2Y3-F1
#
_cell.length_a   1.000
_cell.length_b   1.000
_cell.length_c   1.000
_cell.angle_alpha   90.00
_cell.angle_beta   90.00
_cell.angle_gamma   90.00
#
_symmetry.space_group_name_H-M   'P 1'
#
loop_
_entity.id
_entity.type
_entity.pdbx_description
1 polymer ?
#
loop_
_entity_poly.entity_id
_entity_poly.type
_entity_poly.pdbx_seq_one_letter_code
_entity_poly.pdbx_strand_id
1 'polypeptide(L)'
;MRIEKEVDGDKVRYYYEGSLLLCEKDGAGKVQKVYINDGEGIIGMIRYIYDNAGEFSHYQRLYYLYDSLGSVSVITGENGLPLQNYTYSPYGSTMNADYDPVNNLRFVGRYGGYKDDDTNLTYFWHRWYDERDGRWVSRDPIQIMIICNRIEFNDIGLLPVYLYVHNTPILFIDITGLFGTTDCSYYKKRCAETKNVYYCKIAPFACNIFGDWKWSNCVRQCLQDLDRQIPL
;
A
#
# COMPACT_ATOMS: atom_id res chain seq x y z
N MET A 1 -6.79 3.50 7.99
CA MET A 1 -7.52 3.41 6.70
C MET A 1 -7.99 4.80 6.32
N ARG A 2 -7.59 5.32 5.14
CA ARG A 2 -8.01 6.63 4.63
C ARG A 2 -9.37 6.50 3.96
N ILE A 3 -10.41 7.08 4.54
CA ILE A 3 -11.80 6.97 4.03
C ILE A 3 -12.27 8.18 3.21
N GLU A 4 -11.69 9.36 3.46
CA GLU A 4 -12.03 10.59 2.76
C GLU A 4 -10.79 11.50 2.65
N LYS A 5 -10.76 12.34 1.61
CA LYS A 5 -9.84 13.46 1.41
C LYS A 5 -10.66 14.67 0.98
N GLU A 6 -10.29 15.85 1.46
CA GLU A 6 -10.83 17.13 1.02
C GLU A 6 -9.69 18.11 0.76
N VAL A 7 -9.68 18.75 -0.41
CA VAL A 7 -8.72 19.80 -0.79
C VAL A 7 -9.50 20.88 -1.53
N ASP A 8 -9.41 22.13 -1.04
CA ASP A 8 -10.11 23.29 -1.63
C ASP A 8 -11.62 23.08 -1.90
N GLY A 9 -12.27 22.24 -1.09
CA GLY A 9 -13.68 21.89 -1.18
C GLY A 9 -13.98 20.67 -2.07
N ASP A 10 -13.00 20.18 -2.82
CA ASP A 10 -13.12 18.93 -3.60
C ASP A 10 -12.90 17.72 -2.70
N LYS A 11 -13.90 16.85 -2.65
CA LYS A 11 -13.88 15.64 -1.82
C LYS A 11 -13.72 14.37 -2.64
N VAL A 12 -12.89 13.46 -2.15
CA VAL A 12 -12.74 12.08 -2.65
C VAL A 12 -12.95 11.11 -1.51
N ARG A 13 -13.82 10.12 -1.71
CA ARG A 13 -14.11 9.03 -0.79
C ARG A 13 -13.53 7.72 -1.32
N TYR A 14 -12.90 6.97 -0.44
CA TYR A 14 -12.18 5.74 -0.77
C TYR A 14 -12.90 4.53 -0.16
N TYR A 15 -13.08 3.49 -0.96
CA TYR A 15 -13.74 2.25 -0.55
C TYR A 15 -12.77 1.08 -0.70
N TYR A 16 -12.67 0.24 0.33
CA TYR A 16 -11.70 -0.85 0.39
C TYR A 16 -12.39 -2.19 0.67
N GLU A 17 -11.72 -3.26 0.24
CA GLU A 17 -11.94 -4.64 0.68
C GLU A 17 -10.64 -5.12 1.35
N GLY A 18 -10.65 -5.19 2.68
CA GLY A 18 -9.44 -5.37 3.46
C GLY A 18 -8.42 -4.24 3.21
N SER A 19 -7.25 -4.60 2.66
CA SER A 19 -6.17 -3.65 2.30
C SER A 19 -6.24 -3.16 0.85
N LEU A 20 -7.19 -3.64 0.05
CA LEU A 20 -7.27 -3.36 -1.38
C LEU A 20 -8.24 -2.22 -1.65
N LEU A 21 -7.79 -1.18 -2.35
CA LEU A 21 -8.64 -0.08 -2.81
C LEU A 21 -9.54 -0.59 -3.94
N LEU A 22 -10.85 -0.52 -3.75
CA LEU A 22 -11.85 -0.96 -4.74
C LEU A 22 -12.32 0.17 -5.63
N CYS A 23 -12.66 1.31 -5.04
CA CYS A 23 -13.13 2.45 -5.81
C CYS A 23 -12.93 3.79 -5.10
N GLU A 24 -12.91 4.84 -5.91
CA GLU A 24 -12.95 6.24 -5.51
C GLU A 24 -14.25 6.86 -6.00
N LYS A 25 -14.89 7.64 -5.13
CA LYS A 25 -16.06 8.45 -5.47
C LYS A 25 -15.83 9.89 -5.10
N ASP A 26 -16.47 10.82 -5.80
CA ASP A 26 -16.46 12.23 -5.39
C ASP A 26 -17.38 12.50 -4.18
N GLY A 27 -17.38 13.74 -3.72
CA GLY A 27 -18.25 14.19 -2.62
C GLY A 27 -19.75 14.01 -2.88
N ALA A 28 -20.18 14.04 -4.15
CA ALA A 28 -21.56 13.82 -4.58
C ALA A 28 -21.91 12.32 -4.73
N GLY A 29 -20.93 11.42 -4.57
CA GLY A 29 -21.10 9.98 -4.65
C GLY A 29 -21.00 9.41 -6.06
N LYS A 30 -20.58 10.20 -7.06
CA LYS A 30 -20.31 9.67 -8.41
C LYS A 30 -19.00 8.89 -8.40
N VAL A 31 -19.00 7.74 -9.06
CA VAL A 31 -17.81 6.89 -9.17
C VAL A 31 -16.80 7.58 -10.08
N GLN A 32 -15.56 7.70 -9.61
CA GLN A 32 -14.46 8.31 -10.37
C GLN A 32 -13.51 7.22 -10.92
N LYS A 33 -13.14 6.26 -10.07
CA LYS A 33 -12.24 5.15 -10.41
C LYS A 33 -12.73 3.86 -9.78
N VAL A 34 -12.65 2.76 -10.51
CA VAL A 34 -12.84 1.39 -10.01
C VAL A 34 -11.58 0.60 -10.31
N TYR A 35 -11.00 -0.03 -9.31
CA TYR A 35 -9.76 -0.79 -9.46
C TYR A 35 -10.07 -2.26 -9.69
N ILE A 36 -9.32 -2.88 -10.59
CA ILE A 36 -9.47 -4.30 -10.95
C ILE A 36 -8.36 -5.07 -10.24
N ASN A 37 -8.72 -6.15 -9.55
CA ASN A 37 -7.80 -7.00 -8.79
C ASN A 37 -7.83 -8.45 -9.31
N ASP A 38 -6.67 -9.11 -9.36
CA ASP A 38 -6.51 -10.52 -9.79
C ASP A 38 -6.44 -11.54 -8.63
N GLY A 39 -6.75 -11.08 -7.41
CA GLY A 39 -6.51 -11.77 -6.14
C GLY A 39 -5.10 -11.53 -5.58
N GLU A 40 -4.14 -11.17 -6.45
CA GLU A 40 -2.73 -10.89 -6.13
C GLU A 40 -2.45 -9.44 -5.78
N GLY A 41 -3.08 -8.56 -6.53
CA GLY A 41 -2.96 -7.13 -6.38
C GLY A 41 -3.83 -6.44 -7.41
N ILE A 42 -3.76 -5.12 -7.41
CA ILE A 42 -4.42 -4.32 -8.44
C ILE A 42 -3.68 -4.61 -9.76
N ILE A 43 -4.41 -4.68 -10.87
CA ILE A 43 -3.88 -4.91 -12.23
C ILE A 43 -4.27 -3.83 -13.22
N GLY A 44 -5.19 -2.95 -12.83
CA GLY A 44 -5.69 -1.88 -13.68
C GLY A 44 -6.80 -1.10 -13.01
N MET A 45 -7.38 -0.17 -13.75
CA MET A 45 -8.55 0.58 -13.32
C MET A 45 -9.49 0.89 -14.47
N ILE A 46 -10.76 1.11 -14.13
CA ILE A 46 -11.77 1.72 -14.97
C ILE A 46 -11.98 3.13 -14.44
N ARG A 47 -11.65 4.12 -15.25
CA ARG A 47 -11.90 5.53 -14.97
C ARG A 47 -13.23 5.94 -15.58
N TYR A 48 -14.08 6.59 -14.79
CA TYR A 48 -15.35 7.16 -15.24
C TYR A 48 -15.13 8.61 -15.64
N ILE A 49 -15.61 8.98 -16.83
CA ILE A 49 -15.46 10.34 -17.37
C ILE A 49 -16.86 10.94 -17.50
N TYR A 50 -17.01 12.14 -16.95
CA TYR A 50 -18.23 12.93 -17.00
C TYR A 50 -18.03 14.13 -17.91
N ASP A 51 -19.10 14.59 -18.54
CA ASP A 51 -19.06 15.80 -19.37
C ASP A 51 -19.11 17.08 -18.53
N ASN A 52 -19.12 18.25 -19.20
CA ASN A 52 -19.16 19.55 -18.53
C ASN A 52 -20.49 19.81 -17.79
N ALA A 53 -21.56 19.08 -18.09
CA ALA A 53 -22.82 19.14 -17.35
C ALA A 53 -22.79 18.20 -16.13
N GLY A 54 -21.73 17.40 -15.98
CA GLY A 54 -21.59 16.40 -14.93
C GLY A 54 -22.30 15.09 -15.25
N GLU A 55 -22.78 14.88 -16.47
CA GLU A 55 -23.43 13.64 -16.88
C GLU A 55 -22.39 12.60 -17.30
N PHE A 56 -22.72 11.33 -17.10
CA PHE A 56 -21.81 10.23 -17.49
C PHE A 56 -21.59 10.25 -19.01
N SER A 57 -20.32 10.33 -19.42
CA SER A 57 -19.94 10.32 -20.83
C SER A 57 -19.52 8.92 -21.28
N HIS A 58 -18.44 8.40 -20.71
CA HIS A 58 -17.89 7.09 -21.07
C HIS A 58 -16.92 6.59 -19.98
N TYR A 59 -16.44 5.35 -20.14
CA TYR A 59 -15.37 4.78 -19.33
C TYR A 59 -14.06 4.70 -20.12
N GLN A 60 -12.94 4.73 -19.41
CA GLN A 60 -11.61 4.45 -19.94
C GLN A 60 -10.99 3.32 -19.13
N ARG A 61 -10.64 2.20 -19.77
CA ARG A 61 -9.91 1.12 -19.11
C ARG A 61 -8.40 1.31 -19.26
N LEU A 62 -7.72 1.16 -18.13
CA LEU A 62 -6.29 1.38 -17.99
C LEU A 62 -5.68 0.14 -17.37
N TYR A 63 -4.64 -0.40 -18.01
CA TYR A 63 -3.95 -1.61 -17.55
C TYR A 63 -2.56 -1.25 -17.07
N TYR A 64 -2.19 -1.80 -15.93
CA TYR A 64 -0.92 -1.53 -15.28
C TYR A 64 0.12 -2.59 -15.64
N LEU A 65 1.32 -2.14 -15.96
CA LEU A 65 2.53 -2.96 -16.08
C LEU A 65 3.46 -2.58 -14.93
N TYR A 66 4.08 -3.59 -14.32
CA TYR A 66 4.81 -3.44 -13.06
C TYR A 66 6.31 -3.71 -13.20
N ASP A 67 7.10 -3.09 -12.32
CA ASP A 67 8.46 -3.53 -12.03
C ASP A 67 8.47 -4.75 -11.10
N SER A 68 9.66 -5.23 -10.74
CA SER A 68 9.84 -6.40 -9.87
C SER A 68 9.29 -6.21 -8.44
N LEU A 69 9.10 -4.99 -7.98
CA LEU A 69 8.58 -4.65 -6.65
C LEU A 69 7.05 -4.43 -6.67
N GLY A 70 6.43 -4.44 -7.84
CA GLY A 70 5.01 -4.14 -8.01
C GLY A 70 4.71 -2.64 -8.09
N SER A 71 5.70 -1.79 -8.40
CA SER A 71 5.46 -0.39 -8.75
C SER A 71 4.99 -0.30 -10.19
N VAL A 72 4.02 0.58 -10.47
CA VAL A 72 3.50 0.77 -11.84
C VAL A 72 4.59 1.40 -12.70
N SER A 73 5.14 0.69 -13.68
CA SER A 73 6.12 1.25 -14.62
C SER A 73 5.46 1.86 -15.84
N VAL A 74 4.36 1.28 -16.33
CA VAL A 74 3.64 1.75 -17.51
C VAL A 74 2.14 1.55 -17.32
N ILE A 75 1.36 2.51 -17.81
CA ILE A 75 -0.09 2.40 -17.97
C ILE A 75 -0.39 2.31 -19.45
N THR A 76 -1.19 1.32 -19.86
CA THR A 76 -1.64 1.18 -21.25
C THR A 76 -3.14 1.40 -21.37
N GLY A 77 -3.58 1.89 -22.53
CA GLY A 77 -4.99 2.01 -22.88
C GLY A 77 -5.58 0.72 -23.46
N GLU A 78 -6.85 0.77 -23.83
CA GLU A 78 -7.59 -0.36 -24.42
C GLU A 78 -7.02 -0.87 -25.74
N ASN A 79 -6.29 -0.03 -26.47
CA ASN A 79 -5.59 -0.39 -27.69
C ASN A 79 -4.18 -0.98 -27.44
N GLY A 80 -3.78 -1.16 -26.17
CA GLY A 80 -2.46 -1.66 -25.78
C GLY A 80 -1.33 -0.64 -25.94
N LEU A 81 -1.63 0.60 -26.34
CA LEU A 81 -0.61 1.65 -26.45
C LEU A 81 -0.31 2.24 -25.06
N PRO A 82 0.97 2.56 -24.78
CA PRO A 82 1.35 3.21 -23.54
C PRO A 82 0.76 4.63 -23.47
N LEU A 83 0.10 4.95 -22.37
CA LEU A 83 -0.47 6.26 -22.06
C LEU A 83 0.39 7.03 -21.06
N GLN A 84 1.05 6.33 -20.14
CA GLN A 84 1.91 6.92 -19.13
C GLN A 84 3.03 5.94 -18.75
N ASN A 85 4.20 6.46 -18.39
CA ASN A 85 5.28 5.67 -17.81
C ASN A 85 5.85 6.33 -16.55
N TYR A 86 6.47 5.53 -15.69
CA TYR A 86 7.12 5.98 -14.48
C TYR A 86 8.47 5.32 -14.32
N THR A 87 9.41 6.10 -13.80
CA THR A 87 10.74 5.68 -13.38
C THR A 87 10.91 6.08 -11.93
N TYR A 88 11.51 5.21 -11.13
CA TYR A 88 11.56 5.37 -9.68
C TYR A 88 13.00 5.41 -9.19
N SER A 89 13.27 6.26 -8.20
CA SER A 89 14.45 6.11 -7.37
C SER A 89 14.38 4.80 -6.57
N PRO A 90 15.49 4.31 -5.99
CA PRO A 90 15.47 3.10 -5.17
C PRO A 90 14.48 3.15 -4.01
N TYR A 91 14.16 4.34 -3.51
CA TYR A 91 13.21 4.57 -2.41
C TYR A 91 11.80 4.92 -2.89
N GLY A 92 11.52 4.85 -4.19
CA GLY A 92 10.18 4.99 -4.74
C GLY A 92 9.77 6.38 -5.21
N SER A 93 10.66 7.38 -5.14
CA SER A 93 10.35 8.70 -5.69
C SER A 93 10.23 8.62 -7.20
N THR A 94 9.12 9.12 -7.75
CA THR A 94 8.93 9.19 -9.21
C THR A 94 9.88 10.23 -9.79
N MET A 95 10.66 9.87 -10.82
CA MET A 95 11.72 10.73 -11.39
C MET A 95 11.29 11.50 -12.64
N ASN A 96 10.20 11.10 -13.28
CA ASN A 96 9.73 11.66 -14.56
C ASN A 96 8.29 12.18 -14.52
N ALA A 97 7.64 12.16 -13.34
CA ALA A 97 6.29 12.67 -13.14
C ALA A 97 6.08 13.05 -11.68
N ASP A 98 6.06 14.35 -11.40
CA ASP A 98 5.79 14.87 -10.05
C ASP A 98 4.29 14.87 -9.71
N TYR A 99 3.44 14.94 -10.74
CA TYR A 99 1.98 14.97 -10.61
C TYR A 99 1.33 14.11 -11.68
N ASP A 100 0.29 13.38 -11.30
CA ASP A 100 -0.54 12.62 -12.24
C ASP A 100 -2.00 12.66 -11.76
N PRO A 101 -2.90 13.36 -12.46
CA PRO A 101 -4.31 13.49 -12.06
C PRO A 101 -5.09 12.19 -12.25
N VAL A 102 -4.55 11.24 -13.01
CA VAL A 102 -5.21 9.99 -13.36
C VAL A 102 -4.82 8.89 -12.39
N ASN A 103 -3.51 8.67 -12.19
CA ASN A 103 -3.03 7.52 -11.45
C ASN A 103 -2.24 7.87 -10.18
N ASN A 104 -2.80 7.43 -9.06
CA ASN A 104 -2.19 7.55 -7.74
C ASN A 104 -1.52 6.24 -7.28
N LEU A 105 -1.83 5.09 -7.88
CA LEU A 105 -1.16 3.83 -7.59
C LEU A 105 0.19 3.80 -8.32
N ARG A 106 1.24 4.31 -7.68
CA ARG A 106 2.59 4.46 -8.27
C ARG A 106 3.56 3.46 -7.64
N PHE A 107 4.41 3.92 -6.72
CA PHE A 107 5.38 3.09 -6.03
C PHE A 107 4.69 1.97 -5.24
N VAL A 108 5.03 0.71 -5.53
CA VAL A 108 4.38 -0.48 -4.93
C VAL A 108 2.84 -0.45 -5.11
N GLY A 109 2.36 0.20 -6.17
CA GLY A 109 0.94 0.43 -6.44
C GLY A 109 0.14 -0.86 -6.64
N ARG A 110 0.77 -1.96 -7.09
CA ARG A 110 0.14 -3.29 -7.18
C ARG A 110 -0.47 -3.72 -5.85
N TYR A 111 0.18 -3.36 -4.74
CA TYR A 111 -0.19 -3.79 -3.40
C TYR A 111 -0.80 -2.66 -2.55
N GLY A 112 -1.20 -1.55 -3.19
CA GLY A 112 -1.93 -0.46 -2.53
C GLY A 112 -1.11 0.75 -2.12
N GLY A 113 0.15 0.87 -2.56
CA GLY A 113 0.91 2.11 -2.42
C GLY A 113 0.25 3.26 -3.18
N TYR A 114 -0.40 4.17 -2.43
CA TYR A 114 -1.19 5.26 -2.99
C TYR A 114 -0.49 6.61 -2.80
N LYS A 115 -0.01 7.19 -3.89
CA LYS A 115 0.64 8.50 -3.92
C LYS A 115 -0.39 9.62 -3.77
N ASP A 116 -0.19 10.45 -2.76
CA ASP A 116 -0.92 11.69 -2.57
C ASP A 116 -0.05 12.87 -3.00
N ASP A 117 -0.28 13.38 -4.20
CA ASP A 117 0.52 14.46 -4.78
C ASP A 117 0.43 15.77 -3.99
N ASP A 118 -0.65 16.04 -3.26
CA ASP A 118 -0.80 17.28 -2.48
C ASP A 118 0.13 17.31 -1.26
N THR A 119 0.42 16.13 -0.70
CA THR A 119 1.37 15.99 0.42
C THR A 119 2.73 15.48 -0.04
N ASN A 120 2.81 15.01 -1.28
CA ASN A 120 3.92 14.25 -1.84
C ASN A 120 4.30 12.97 -1.03
N LEU A 121 3.39 12.45 -0.19
CA LEU A 121 3.57 11.21 0.58
C LEU A 121 2.85 10.05 -0.10
N THR A 122 3.32 8.84 0.18
CA THR A 122 2.64 7.61 -0.25
C THR A 122 2.02 6.90 0.93
N TYR A 123 0.73 6.63 0.81
CA TYR A 123 -0.04 5.95 1.83
C TYR A 123 0.08 4.44 1.67
N PHE A 124 0.56 3.78 2.74
CA PHE A 124 0.60 2.33 2.88
C PHE A 124 -0.21 1.97 4.12
N TRP A 125 -1.52 1.81 3.94
CA TRP A 125 -2.53 1.35 4.89
C TRP A 125 -2.43 1.85 6.36
N HIS A 126 -1.40 1.50 7.11
CA HIS A 126 -1.20 1.96 8.48
C HIS A 126 -0.31 3.21 8.57
N ARG A 127 0.54 3.48 7.58
CA ARG A 127 1.52 4.57 7.66
C ARG A 127 1.64 5.33 6.35
N TRP A 128 2.11 6.57 6.50
CA TRP A 128 2.52 7.43 5.41
C TRP A 128 4.03 7.36 5.23
N TYR A 129 4.45 7.21 4.00
CA TYR A 129 5.84 7.05 3.59
C TYR A 129 6.30 8.30 2.85
N ASP A 130 7.46 8.81 3.25
CA ASP A 130 8.17 9.86 2.53
C ASP A 130 9.24 9.21 1.63
N GLU A 131 8.99 9.26 0.33
CA GLU A 131 9.87 8.73 -0.71
C GLU A 131 11.15 9.56 -0.89
N ARG A 132 11.13 10.85 -0.51
CA ARG A 132 12.29 11.74 -0.62
C ARG A 132 13.32 11.39 0.45
N ASP A 133 12.83 11.18 1.67
CA ASP A 133 13.67 10.82 2.82
C ASP A 133 13.90 9.31 2.95
N GLY A 134 13.12 8.49 2.24
CA GLY A 134 13.19 7.04 2.28
C GLY A 134 12.71 6.44 3.61
N ARG A 135 11.75 7.09 4.27
CA ARG A 135 11.36 6.79 5.66
C ARG A 135 9.85 6.91 5.87
N TRP A 136 9.38 6.22 6.90
CA TRP A 136 8.03 6.45 7.42
C TRP A 136 7.96 7.80 8.13
N VAL A 137 6.86 8.53 7.98
CA VAL A 137 6.67 9.80 8.70
C VAL A 137 6.19 9.59 10.14
N SER A 138 5.65 8.40 10.44
CA SER A 138 5.22 8.00 11.77
C SER A 138 6.01 6.80 12.27
N ARG A 139 6.19 6.76 13.60
CA ARG A 139 6.86 5.65 14.28
C ARG A 139 6.06 4.37 14.07
N ASP A 140 6.77 3.27 13.81
CA ASP A 140 6.19 1.94 13.72
C ASP A 140 5.60 1.54 15.09
N PRO A 141 4.27 1.37 15.21
CA PRO A 141 3.65 1.03 16.48
C PRO A 141 4.11 -0.34 17.00
N ILE A 142 4.46 -1.28 16.09
CA ILE A 142 4.94 -2.60 16.46
C ILE A 142 6.35 -2.51 17.00
N GLN A 143 7.22 -1.74 16.34
CA GLN A 143 8.56 -1.53 16.85
C GLN A 143 8.54 -0.78 18.18
N ILE A 144 7.70 0.25 18.34
CA ILE A 144 7.54 0.90 19.66
C ILE A 144 7.14 -0.12 20.74
N MET A 145 6.15 -0.96 20.46
CA MET A 145 5.71 -1.99 21.42
C MET A 145 6.82 -2.98 21.77
N ILE A 146 7.63 -3.38 20.78
CA ILE A 146 8.85 -4.18 20.99
C ILE A 146 9.79 -3.52 22.00
N ILE A 147 10.07 -2.23 21.79
CA ILE A 147 11.07 -1.47 22.53
C ILE A 147 10.64 -1.35 23.99
N CYS A 148 9.40 -0.92 24.22
CA CYS A 148 8.84 -0.72 25.55
C CYS A 148 8.83 -2.01 26.40
N ASN A 149 8.86 -3.18 25.76
CA ASN A 149 8.87 -4.48 26.44
C ASN A 149 10.26 -5.13 26.56
N ARG A 150 11.34 -4.51 26.07
CA ARG A 150 12.67 -5.14 25.99
C ARG A 150 13.84 -4.33 26.49
N ILE A 151 13.74 -3.00 26.55
CA ILE A 151 14.93 -2.16 26.69
C ILE A 151 14.75 -1.24 27.90
N GLU A 152 15.71 -1.26 28.84
CA GLU A 152 15.84 -0.19 29.84
C GLU A 152 16.08 1.15 29.10
N PHE A 153 15.55 2.24 29.65
CA PHE A 153 15.34 3.53 28.98
C PHE A 153 16.60 4.20 28.34
N ASN A 154 17.79 3.63 28.49
CA ASN A 154 19.08 4.22 28.09
C ASN A 154 19.59 3.83 26.70
N ASP A 155 19.00 2.83 26.01
CA ASP A 155 19.46 2.39 24.67
C ASP A 155 18.53 2.82 23.51
N ILE A 156 17.66 3.82 23.73
CA ILE A 156 16.57 4.22 22.80
C ILE A 156 17.10 4.92 21.52
N GLY A 157 18.37 5.33 21.48
CA GLY A 157 18.92 6.19 20.42
C GLY A 157 19.05 5.59 19.01
N LEU A 158 18.90 4.28 18.84
CA LEU A 158 19.23 3.58 17.58
C LEU A 158 18.06 2.85 16.92
N LEU A 159 16.83 3.19 17.29
CA LEU A 159 15.69 2.34 16.96
C LEU A 159 15.10 2.64 15.57
N PRO A 160 14.93 1.63 14.70
CA PRO A 160 14.51 1.81 13.32
C PRO A 160 13.01 2.08 13.16
N VAL A 161 12.38 2.79 14.11
CA VAL A 161 10.91 3.01 14.15
C VAL A 161 10.40 3.80 12.94
N TYR A 162 11.28 4.49 12.22
CA TYR A 162 10.96 5.19 10.97
C TYR A 162 11.57 4.53 9.72
N LEU A 163 12.30 3.43 9.89
CA LEU A 163 13.08 2.83 8.83
C LEU A 163 12.18 2.10 7.84
N TYR A 164 12.37 2.37 6.55
CA TYR A 164 11.75 1.60 5.49
C TYR A 164 12.62 0.38 5.16
N VAL A 165 12.05 -0.81 5.30
CA VAL A 165 12.61 -2.11 4.85
C VAL A 165 14.12 -2.28 5.09
N HIS A 166 14.59 -1.93 6.29
CA HIS A 166 16.02 -2.04 6.67
C HIS A 166 17.01 -1.35 5.71
N ASN A 167 16.61 -0.26 5.05
CA ASN A 167 17.39 0.42 3.99
C ASN A 167 17.73 -0.49 2.80
N THR A 168 16.89 -1.49 2.51
CA THR A 168 17.04 -2.41 1.38
C THR A 168 15.84 -2.37 0.41
N PRO A 169 15.44 -1.17 -0.08
CA PRO A 169 14.20 -0.99 -0.84
C PRO A 169 14.23 -1.54 -2.26
N ILE A 170 15.40 -1.93 -2.76
CA ILE A 170 15.56 -2.59 -4.06
C ILE A 170 15.08 -4.05 -4.00
N LEU A 171 15.05 -4.65 -2.80
CA LEU A 171 14.75 -6.07 -2.61
C LEU A 171 13.45 -6.32 -1.85
N PHE A 172 13.02 -5.37 -1.02
CA PHE A 172 11.90 -5.56 -0.11
C PHE A 172 10.93 -4.39 -0.16
N ILE A 173 9.68 -4.71 0.14
CA ILE A 173 8.56 -3.77 0.24
C ILE A 173 7.86 -4.00 1.58
N ASP A 174 7.32 -2.93 2.16
CA ASP A 174 6.45 -2.97 3.34
C ASP A 174 5.07 -2.44 2.93
N ILE A 175 4.23 -3.35 2.42
CA ILE A 175 2.92 -3.04 1.81
C ILE A 175 1.85 -2.65 2.84
N THR A 176 2.02 -3.07 4.09
CA THR A 176 1.10 -2.76 5.19
C THR A 176 1.55 -1.51 5.94
N GLY A 177 2.79 -1.09 5.75
CA GLY A 177 3.45 -0.14 6.63
C GLY A 177 3.59 -0.69 8.04
N LEU A 178 3.78 -2.00 8.22
CA LEU A 178 3.89 -2.66 9.52
C LEU A 178 4.70 -3.96 9.37
N PHE A 179 5.83 -4.07 10.05
CA PHE A 179 6.73 -5.22 9.88
C PHE A 179 6.78 -6.15 11.13
N GLY A 180 6.22 -7.38 11.05
CA GLY A 180 6.55 -8.58 11.89
C GLY A 180 5.42 -9.57 12.34
N THR A 181 5.48 -10.90 12.08
CA THR A 181 4.39 -11.97 12.33
C THR A 181 4.76 -13.45 12.83
N THR A 182 3.97 -14.26 13.62
CA THR A 182 4.38 -15.08 14.90
C THR A 182 4.97 -16.42 14.74
N ASP A 183 4.41 -16.98 13.72
CA ASP A 183 4.42 -18.32 13.30
C ASP A 183 3.60 -18.18 12.04
N CYS A 184 4.12 -18.72 10.95
CA CYS A 184 3.57 -18.50 9.63
C CYS A 184 2.31 -19.35 9.40
N SER A 185 1.97 -20.23 10.34
CA SER A 185 0.78 -21.08 10.31
C SER A 185 -0.54 -20.29 10.24
N TYR A 186 -0.60 -19.10 10.84
CA TYR A 186 -1.76 -18.20 10.75
C TYR A 186 -2.07 -17.77 9.31
N TYR A 187 -1.04 -17.36 8.57
CA TYR A 187 -1.20 -16.96 7.16
C TYR A 187 -1.54 -18.13 6.28
N LYS A 188 -1.07 -19.34 6.61
CA LYS A 188 -1.52 -20.57 5.93
C LYS A 188 -3.02 -20.80 6.08
N LYS A 189 -3.61 -20.54 7.26
CA LYS A 189 -5.07 -20.63 7.47
C LYS A 189 -5.82 -19.51 6.74
N ARG A 190 -5.39 -18.26 6.88
CA ARG A 190 -6.01 -17.12 6.19
C ARG A 190 -5.94 -17.26 4.67
N CYS A 191 -4.86 -17.81 4.14
CA CYS A 191 -4.74 -18.15 2.73
C CYS A 191 -5.81 -19.17 2.30
N ALA A 192 -6.03 -20.21 3.10
CA ALA A 192 -7.05 -21.22 2.79
C ALA A 192 -8.48 -20.64 2.80
N GLU A 193 -8.74 -19.67 3.68
CA GLU A 193 -10.05 -19.02 3.84
C GLU A 193 -10.30 -17.93 2.77
N THR A 194 -9.34 -17.04 2.57
CA THR A 194 -9.50 -15.84 1.73
C THR A 194 -9.02 -16.05 0.30
N LYS A 195 -8.10 -17.01 0.07
CA LYS A 195 -7.34 -17.19 -1.17
C LYS A 195 -6.63 -15.91 -1.66
N ASN A 196 -6.51 -14.91 -0.80
CA ASN A 196 -5.87 -13.65 -1.11
C ASN A 196 -4.35 -13.80 -1.01
N VAL A 197 -3.65 -13.22 -1.96
CA VAL A 197 -2.21 -13.43 -2.17
C VAL A 197 -1.32 -12.78 -1.14
N TYR A 198 -1.80 -11.74 -0.46
CA TYR A 198 -1.14 -11.28 0.74
C TYR A 198 -0.99 -12.45 1.73
N TYR A 199 -2.09 -13.14 2.04
CA TYR A 199 -2.06 -14.26 2.99
C TYR A 199 -1.39 -15.51 2.40
N CYS A 200 -1.47 -15.73 1.09
CA CYS A 200 -0.93 -16.94 0.45
C CYS A 200 0.55 -16.87 0.06
N LYS A 201 1.08 -15.70 -0.28
CA LYS A 201 2.45 -15.56 -0.80
C LYS A 201 3.29 -14.57 -0.01
N ILE A 202 2.77 -13.37 0.22
CA ILE A 202 3.58 -12.26 0.75
C ILE A 202 3.81 -12.42 2.26
N ALA A 203 2.75 -12.62 3.04
CA ALA A 203 2.81 -12.73 4.49
C ALA A 203 3.54 -14.00 4.97
N PRO A 204 3.37 -15.19 4.35
CA PRO A 204 4.19 -16.36 4.70
C PRO A 204 5.67 -16.14 4.39
N PHE A 205 6.00 -15.53 3.24
CA PHE A 205 7.39 -15.24 2.89
C PHE A 205 8.02 -14.28 3.91
N ALA A 206 7.36 -13.15 4.19
CA ALA A 206 7.81 -12.17 5.18
C ALA A 206 7.91 -12.78 6.59
N CYS A 207 6.97 -13.63 6.96
CA CYS A 207 6.98 -14.32 8.24
C CYS A 207 8.22 -15.22 8.44
N ASN A 208 8.57 -16.01 7.42
CA ASN A 208 9.67 -16.99 7.47
C ASN A 208 11.07 -16.34 7.40
N ILE A 209 11.17 -15.07 6.98
CA ILE A 209 12.44 -14.32 7.00
C ILE A 209 12.95 -14.13 8.44
N PHE A 210 12.06 -14.12 9.43
CA PHE A 210 12.42 -14.02 10.83
C PHE A 210 12.57 -15.43 11.44
N GLY A 211 13.62 -15.69 12.20
CA GLY A 211 13.79 -16.96 12.91
C GLY A 211 12.80 -17.12 14.08
N ASP A 212 12.72 -18.32 14.65
CA ASP A 212 11.86 -18.63 15.80
C ASP A 212 12.54 -18.28 17.12
N TRP A 213 12.36 -17.02 17.52
CA TRP A 213 12.85 -16.48 18.78
C TRP A 213 11.66 -16.03 19.62
N LYS A 214 11.78 -16.13 20.95
CA LYS A 214 10.72 -15.73 21.90
C LYS A 214 10.17 -14.33 21.64
N TRP A 215 11.00 -13.44 21.12
CA TRP A 215 10.60 -12.09 20.76
C TRP A 215 10.01 -11.93 19.40
N SER A 216 10.61 -12.53 18.36
CA SER A 216 9.96 -12.50 17.05
C SER A 216 8.57 -13.03 17.33
N ASN A 217 8.39 -14.18 17.97
CA ASN A 217 7.09 -14.77 18.35
C ASN A 217 6.17 -13.90 19.27
N CYS A 218 6.53 -12.68 19.65
CA CYS A 218 5.65 -11.77 20.39
C CYS A 218 5.13 -10.62 19.51
N VAL A 219 6.05 -9.90 18.84
CA VAL A 219 5.79 -8.90 17.75
C VAL A 219 4.66 -9.34 16.86
N ARG A 220 4.87 -10.59 16.58
CA ARG A 220 4.33 -11.29 15.53
C ARG A 220 2.86 -11.72 15.90
N GLN A 221 2.61 -12.03 17.19
CA GLN A 221 1.31 -12.42 17.76
C GLN A 221 0.38 -11.23 17.71
N CYS A 222 0.93 -10.06 18.01
CA CYS A 222 0.24 -8.78 17.93
C CYS A 222 -0.30 -8.50 16.51
N LEU A 223 0.48 -8.78 15.45
CA LEU A 223 -0.03 -8.62 14.08
C LEU A 223 -1.19 -9.58 13.75
N GLN A 224 -1.13 -10.82 14.23
CA GLN A 224 -2.21 -11.78 14.02
C GLN A 224 -3.47 -11.37 14.80
N ASP A 225 -3.31 -10.80 15.99
CA ASP A 225 -4.43 -10.34 16.83
C ASP A 225 -5.08 -9.05 16.29
N LEU A 226 -4.31 -8.17 15.65
CA LEU A 226 -4.83 -7.01 14.91
C LEU A 226 -5.59 -7.47 13.66
N ASP A 227 -5.00 -8.37 12.88
CA ASP A 227 -5.58 -8.86 11.63
C ASP A 227 -6.92 -9.59 11.88
N ARG A 228 -7.07 -10.30 13.00
CA ARG A 228 -8.33 -10.92 13.45
C ARG A 228 -9.48 -9.94 13.69
N GLN A 229 -9.19 -8.66 13.92
CA GLN A 229 -10.22 -7.64 14.18
C GLN A 229 -10.78 -7.03 12.89
N ILE A 230 -10.17 -7.34 11.75
CA ILE A 230 -10.62 -6.87 10.44
C ILE A 230 -11.70 -7.83 9.94
N PRO A 231 -12.96 -7.37 9.76
CA PRO A 231 -14.01 -8.22 9.23
C PRO A 231 -13.67 -8.70 7.82
N LEU A 232 -14.01 -9.97 7.55
CA LEU A 232 -13.92 -10.59 6.23
C LEU A 232 -14.83 -9.91 5.22
#